data_AF-W9CPW6-F1
#
_entry.id   AF-W9CPW6-F1
#
_cell.length_a   1.000
_cell.length_b   1.000
_cell.length_c   1.000
_cell.angle_alpha   90.00
_cell.angle_beta   90.00
_cell.angle_gamma   90.00
#
_symmetry.space_group_name_H-M   'P 1'
#
loop_
_entity.id
_entity.type
_entity.pdbx_description
1 polymer ?
#
loop_
_entity_poly.entity_id
_entity_poly.type
_entity_poly.pdbx_seq_one_letter_code
_entity_poly.pdbx_strand_id
1 'polypeptide(L)'
;MPHCQKAVRPLARCLQNSQSLYVSARSIRTFTSSTTFNAEVAPQEPQEAAPSGLDPATVVRPENERKLMRQGIMPIGSRRRRAALKSSSNIPFEQLPYQCFQEARKVLQADREYKLEMIAKERSRIKNLEAQDVSISGGERDKQTRLDSMRRYLEWLKIQADINDPLIKKRFEDGEGDMNKPIYRYLADRKWREYQHKLIVQRIEQFAIVPDVLAHFEPTAGVRLAFQSRKVQPGDYVDSRISEFPARLKVQVFDKGERLVSVAVVDADVPNVENDHFNTRCHYLAANIPISPVQDSLPLSKVDKEKQLILPWLPPFAQKGSPYHRYSIFVLEQNPGQILDVAPLKELYQRDRFNLRSFKDRHDVHPIGLGLFRSQWDEGTKGVMQRAGIEGWDVEFKRTRIPALKPKQKARGWEARHASDKYKPLRR
;
A
#
# COMPACT_ATOMS: atom_id res chain seq x y z
N MET A 1 -26.79 53.12 52.40
CA MET A 1 -25.36 53.13 52.79
C MET A 1 -24.84 51.69 52.71
N PRO A 2 -23.70 51.35 52.10
CA PRO A 2 -23.19 51.66 50.76
C PRO A 2 -23.05 50.41 49.85
N HIS A 3 -23.02 50.68 48.55
CA HIS A 3 -22.37 50.01 47.41
C HIS A 3 -22.09 48.49 47.36
N CYS A 4 -22.85 47.78 46.52
CA CYS A 4 -22.32 46.69 45.68
C CYS A 4 -22.13 47.23 44.26
N GLN A 5 -20.89 47.20 43.76
CA GLN A 5 -20.52 47.74 42.46
C GLN A 5 -20.92 46.82 41.31
N LYS A 6 -21.55 47.47 40.33
CA LYS A 6 -21.73 47.15 38.90
C LYS A 6 -20.47 46.47 38.30
N ALA A 7 -20.52 45.68 37.24
CA ALA A 7 -21.18 46.01 35.98
C ALA A 7 -21.34 44.78 35.05
N VAL A 8 -22.42 44.84 34.29
CA VAL A 8 -22.75 44.04 33.11
C VAL A 8 -22.37 44.85 31.87
N ARG A 9 -22.15 44.17 30.73
CA ARG A 9 -22.45 44.56 29.32
C ARG A 9 -21.21 44.78 28.38
N PRO A 10 -21.38 44.84 27.04
CA PRO A 10 -21.16 43.74 26.07
C PRO A 10 -20.55 44.27 24.73
N LEU A 11 -20.93 43.69 23.58
CA LEU A 11 -20.79 44.16 22.18
C LEU A 11 -19.48 43.77 21.48
N ALA A 12 -19.47 42.88 20.48
CA ALA A 12 -20.11 42.85 19.15
C ALA A 12 -19.47 43.77 18.09
N ARG A 13 -19.03 43.11 17.01
CA ARG A 13 -18.83 43.57 15.61
C ARG A 13 -17.76 44.62 15.32
N CYS A 14 -16.82 44.25 14.45
CA CYS A 14 -16.64 44.89 13.14
C CYS A 14 -15.79 44.00 12.20
N LEU A 15 -16.40 43.58 11.09
CA LEU A 15 -15.73 43.16 9.85
C LEU A 15 -15.65 44.41 8.96
N GLN A 16 -14.50 44.74 8.38
CA GLN A 16 -14.34 45.03 6.94
C GLN A 16 -12.88 45.38 6.56
N ASN A 17 -12.37 44.53 5.66
CA ASN A 17 -11.35 44.69 4.61
C ASN A 17 -10.48 45.97 4.49
N SER A 18 -9.18 45.73 4.32
CA SER A 18 -8.42 46.24 3.17
C SER A 18 -7.26 45.28 2.81
N GLN A 19 -7.12 45.01 1.51
CA GLN A 19 -6.16 44.10 0.89
C GLN A 19 -4.70 44.56 1.04
N SER A 20 -3.76 43.61 1.17
CA SER A 20 -2.49 43.63 0.45
C SER A 20 -1.88 42.22 0.42
N LEU A 21 -1.11 42.00 -0.64
CA LEU A 21 -0.55 40.75 -1.15
C LEU A 21 0.49 40.12 -0.19
N TYR A 22 0.95 38.93 -0.60
CA TYR A 22 2.18 38.22 -0.21
C TYR A 22 2.01 36.91 0.57
N VAL A 23 2.12 35.82 -0.19
CA VAL A 23 2.77 34.54 0.14
C VAL A 23 2.29 33.86 1.44
N SER A 24 1.19 33.10 1.35
CA SER A 24 0.83 32.14 2.39
C SER A 24 1.51 30.80 2.13
N ALA A 25 2.65 30.59 2.78
CA ALA A 25 3.22 29.27 3.02
C ALA A 25 2.27 28.47 3.92
N ARG A 26 1.40 27.66 3.31
CA ARG A 26 0.57 26.69 4.03
C ARG A 26 1.46 25.57 4.56
N SER A 27 1.82 25.68 5.84
CA SER A 27 2.38 24.58 6.63
C SER A 27 1.31 23.49 6.79
N ILE A 28 1.32 22.53 5.87
CA ILE A 28 0.60 21.27 6.04
C ILE A 28 1.44 20.44 7.01
N ARG A 29 0.89 20.16 8.20
CA ARG A 29 1.47 19.18 9.14
C ARG A 29 1.57 17.83 8.44
N THR A 30 2.78 17.45 8.06
CA THR A 30 3.11 16.09 7.66
C THR A 30 3.32 15.27 8.92
N PHE A 31 2.47 14.27 9.15
CA PHE A 31 2.80 13.18 10.06
C PHE A 31 3.97 12.42 9.44
N THR A 32 5.19 12.72 9.89
CA THR A 32 6.39 11.97 9.55
C THR A 32 6.36 10.63 10.28
N SER A 33 5.90 9.60 9.59
CA SER A 33 6.23 8.21 9.93
C SER A 33 7.73 8.01 9.60
N SER A 34 8.59 8.15 10.60
CA SER A 34 10.01 7.81 10.50
C SER A 34 10.15 6.30 10.30
N THR A 35 10.61 5.89 9.12
CA THR A 35 11.13 4.54 8.88
C THR A 35 12.48 4.42 9.57
N THR A 36 12.55 3.60 10.61
CA THR A 36 13.83 3.15 11.17
C THR A 36 14.52 2.27 10.12
N PHE A 37 15.74 2.62 9.77
CA PHE A 37 16.65 1.74 9.06
C PHE A 37 16.97 0.58 10.02
N ASN A 38 16.80 -0.65 9.54
CA ASN A 38 17.25 -1.85 10.23
C ASN A 38 18.79 -1.80 10.33
N ALA A 39 19.30 -1.56 11.54
CA ALA A 39 20.65 -1.93 11.89
C ALA A 39 20.56 -3.35 12.48
N GLU A 40 21.24 -4.30 11.84
CA GLU A 40 21.38 -5.67 12.33
C GLU A 40 21.92 -5.66 13.77
N VAL A 41 21.27 -6.40 14.66
CA VAL A 41 21.71 -6.62 16.03
C VAL A 41 22.84 -7.65 15.99
N ALA A 42 24.08 -7.17 15.94
CA ALA A 42 25.26 -7.97 16.27
C ALA A 42 25.40 -8.11 17.81
N PRO A 43 26.07 -9.16 18.32
CA PRO A 43 26.26 -9.38 19.75
C PRO A 43 26.99 -8.20 20.41
N GLN A 44 26.56 -7.84 21.63
CA GLN A 44 27.10 -6.73 22.39
C GLN A 44 28.56 -6.97 22.80
N GLU A 45 29.49 -6.30 22.12
CA GLU A 45 30.76 -5.89 22.71
C GLU A 45 30.58 -4.58 23.50
N PRO A 46 31.41 -4.30 24.53
CA PRO A 46 31.27 -3.12 25.38
C PRO A 46 31.42 -1.85 24.53
N GLN A 47 30.36 -1.04 24.45
CA GLN A 47 30.34 0.19 23.67
C GLN A 47 31.34 1.21 24.25
N GLU A 48 32.35 1.57 23.46
CA GLU A 48 33.17 2.76 23.68
C GLU A 48 32.26 3.99 23.80
N ALA A 49 32.52 4.81 24.83
CA ALA A 49 31.75 6.00 25.13
C ALA A 49 31.70 6.96 23.93
N ALA A 50 30.50 7.45 23.60
CA ALA A 50 30.32 8.42 22.52
C ALA A 50 31.24 9.64 22.71
N PRO A 51 31.83 10.19 21.64
CA PRO A 51 32.91 11.19 21.70
C PRO A 51 32.49 12.57 22.28
N SER A 52 31.25 12.73 22.73
CA SER A 52 30.74 13.94 23.40
C SER A 52 30.18 13.72 24.82
N GLY A 53 30.24 12.51 25.36
CA GLY A 53 29.62 12.18 26.66
C GLY A 53 28.09 12.32 26.69
N LEU A 54 27.44 12.45 25.52
CA LEU A 54 25.99 12.55 25.38
C LEU A 54 25.40 11.18 25.03
N ASP A 55 24.60 10.61 25.94
CA ASP A 55 23.95 9.32 25.71
C ASP A 55 22.75 9.42 24.75
N PRO A 56 22.76 8.68 23.62
CA PRO A 56 21.65 8.68 22.64
C PRO A 56 20.30 8.26 23.24
N ALA A 57 20.32 7.48 24.33
CA ALA A 57 19.15 6.97 25.02
C ALA A 57 18.51 7.96 26.03
N THR A 58 19.22 9.01 26.46
CA THR A 58 18.77 9.90 27.55
C THR A 58 18.84 11.39 27.19
N VAL A 59 19.42 11.76 26.05
CA VAL A 59 19.42 13.14 25.54
C VAL A 59 17.98 13.62 25.32
N VAL A 60 17.61 14.79 25.83
CA VAL A 60 16.25 15.37 25.66
C VAL A 60 16.29 16.76 25.02
N ARG A 61 17.31 17.55 25.33
CA ARG A 61 17.41 18.94 24.86
C ARG A 61 17.67 18.98 23.34
N PRO A 62 16.93 19.79 22.56
CA PRO A 62 17.10 19.86 21.11
C PRO A 62 18.51 20.23 20.65
N GLU A 63 19.23 21.05 21.42
CA GLU A 63 20.62 21.41 21.11
C GLU A 63 21.57 20.22 21.19
N ASN A 64 21.41 19.39 22.21
CA ASN A 64 22.21 18.18 22.40
C ASN A 64 21.85 17.11 21.36
N GLU A 65 20.58 17.02 20.94
CA GLU A 65 20.19 16.18 19.81
C GLU A 65 20.89 16.59 18.53
N ARG A 66 20.92 17.90 18.22
CA ARG A 66 21.60 18.41 17.03
C ARG A 66 23.10 18.12 17.07
N LYS A 67 23.74 18.24 18.25
CA LYS A 67 25.16 17.85 18.42
C LYS A 67 25.37 16.36 18.15
N LEU A 68 24.50 15.51 18.69
CA LEU A 68 24.54 14.06 18.52
C LEU A 68 24.31 13.65 17.05
N MET A 69 23.34 14.29 16.37
CA MET A 69 23.07 14.10 14.94
C MET A 69 24.22 14.58 14.05
N ARG A 70 24.92 15.67 14.41
CA ARG A 70 26.13 16.11 13.69
C ARG A 70 27.26 15.09 13.77
N GLN A 71 27.28 14.25 14.80
CA GLN A 71 28.23 13.14 14.95
C GLN A 71 27.77 11.87 14.22
N GLY A 72 26.66 11.92 13.47
CA GLY A 72 26.12 10.78 12.73
C GLY A 72 25.32 9.79 13.59
N ILE A 73 25.23 10.01 14.90
CA ILE A 73 24.44 9.16 15.80
C ILE A 73 23.00 9.72 15.82
N MET A 74 21.99 8.85 15.79
CA MET A 74 20.59 9.28 15.88
C MET A 74 20.06 9.02 17.30
N PRO A 75 19.30 9.96 17.89
CA PRO A 75 18.72 9.74 19.21
C PRO A 75 17.69 8.60 19.18
N ILE A 76 17.67 7.79 20.24
CA ILE A 76 16.85 6.58 20.27
C ILE A 76 15.43 6.91 20.75
N GLY A 77 14.46 6.76 19.84
CA GLY A 77 13.04 6.93 20.11
C GLY A 77 12.61 8.38 20.42
N SER A 78 11.39 8.53 20.93
CA SER A 78 10.79 9.84 21.18
C SER A 78 11.48 10.59 22.32
N ARG A 79 11.40 11.93 22.32
CA ARG A 79 11.86 12.78 23.44
C ARG A 79 11.20 12.39 24.77
N ARG A 80 9.91 12.03 24.73
CA ARG A 80 9.16 11.56 25.90
C ARG A 80 9.77 10.29 26.50
N ARG A 81 10.14 9.30 25.66
CA ARG A 81 10.81 8.07 26.11
C ARG A 81 12.12 8.38 26.81
N ARG A 82 12.95 9.25 26.20
CA ARG A 82 14.27 9.62 26.74
C ARG A 82 14.16 10.40 28.06
N ALA A 83 13.19 11.31 28.16
CA ALA A 83 12.91 12.01 29.41
C ALA A 83 12.42 11.06 30.51
N ALA A 84 11.50 10.14 30.17
CA ALA A 84 11.01 9.13 31.11
C ALA A 84 12.16 8.28 31.63
N LEU A 85 13.00 7.70 30.75
CA LEU A 85 14.17 6.89 31.13
C LEU A 85 15.15 7.62 32.05
N LYS A 86 15.30 8.94 31.90
CA LYS A 86 16.14 9.74 32.80
C LYS A 86 15.50 9.93 34.18
N SER A 87 14.18 10.07 34.24
CA SER A 87 13.44 10.40 35.47
C SER A 87 12.92 9.18 36.25
N SER A 88 12.69 8.06 35.57
CA SER A 88 12.05 6.88 36.15
C SER A 88 13.07 5.87 36.65
N SER A 89 12.70 5.10 37.67
CA SER A 89 13.37 3.85 37.99
C SER A 89 13.26 2.90 36.79
N ASN A 90 14.40 2.41 36.27
CA ASN A 90 14.50 1.54 35.09
C ASN A 90 13.94 0.12 35.34
N ILE A 91 12.68 0.01 35.75
CA ILE A 91 11.97 -1.24 36.02
C ILE A 91 11.41 -1.78 34.69
N PRO A 92 11.56 -3.09 34.40
CA PRO A 92 10.92 -3.71 33.25
C PRO A 92 9.41 -3.52 33.26
N PHE A 93 8.82 -3.31 32.09
CA PHE A 93 7.37 -3.06 31.94
C PHE A 93 6.50 -4.12 32.63
N GLU A 94 6.92 -5.39 32.57
CA GLU A 94 6.18 -6.50 33.17
C GLU A 94 6.23 -6.53 34.71
N GLN A 95 7.21 -5.86 35.31
CA GLN A 95 7.47 -5.86 36.76
C GLN A 95 6.93 -4.59 37.44
N LEU A 96 6.15 -3.79 36.73
CA LEU A 96 5.54 -2.59 37.30
C LEU A 96 4.58 -2.97 38.44
N PRO A 97 4.71 -2.38 39.65
CA PRO A 97 4.01 -2.81 40.85
C PRO A 97 2.56 -2.29 40.92
N TYR A 98 1.79 -2.51 39.86
CA TYR A 98 0.35 -2.22 39.84
C TYR A 98 -0.43 -3.51 40.12
N GLN A 99 -1.25 -3.52 41.17
CA GLN A 99 -1.96 -4.72 41.62
C GLN A 99 -2.78 -5.39 40.51
N CYS A 100 -3.73 -4.64 39.92
CA CYS A 100 -4.59 -5.16 38.86
C CYS A 100 -3.81 -5.65 37.64
N PHE A 101 -2.68 -5.00 37.31
CA PHE A 101 -1.83 -5.42 36.20
C PHE A 101 -1.14 -6.75 36.48
N GLN A 102 -0.61 -6.94 37.70
CA GLN A 102 0.04 -8.18 38.11
C GLN A 102 -0.95 -9.34 38.24
N GLU A 103 -2.15 -9.08 38.79
CA GLU A 103 -3.22 -10.09 38.85
C GLU A 103 -3.67 -10.52 37.46
N ALA A 104 -3.93 -9.57 36.55
CA ALA A 104 -4.27 -9.88 35.16
C ALA A 104 -3.16 -10.68 34.48
N ARG A 105 -1.89 -10.32 34.71
CA ARG A 105 -0.74 -11.06 34.16
C ARG A 105 -0.69 -12.51 34.64
N LYS A 106 -0.99 -12.78 35.92
CA LYS A 106 -1.08 -14.16 36.43
C LYS A 106 -2.14 -14.98 35.69
N VAL A 107 -3.31 -14.40 35.43
CA VAL A 107 -4.38 -15.04 34.65
C VAL A 107 -3.91 -15.36 33.23
N LEU A 108 -3.27 -14.40 32.56
CA LEU A 108 -2.76 -14.59 31.20
C LEU A 108 -1.63 -15.62 31.13
N GLN A 109 -0.77 -15.67 32.15
CA GLN A 109 0.29 -16.66 32.24
C GLN A 109 -0.27 -18.08 32.39
N ALA A 110 -1.26 -18.28 33.26
CA ALA A 110 -1.94 -19.56 33.43
C ALA A 110 -2.64 -20.02 32.13
N ASP A 111 -3.33 -19.12 31.42
CA ASP A 111 -3.94 -19.46 30.12
C ASP A 111 -2.87 -19.83 29.07
N ARG A 112 -1.75 -19.10 29.05
CA ARG A 112 -0.63 -19.39 28.15
C ARG A 112 -0.01 -20.77 28.43
N GLU A 113 0.23 -21.11 29.68
CA GLU A 113 0.73 -22.44 30.09
C GLU A 113 -0.22 -23.55 29.61
N TYR A 114 -1.52 -23.36 29.80
CA TYR A 114 -2.53 -24.27 29.26
C TYR A 114 -2.47 -24.38 27.72
N LYS A 115 -2.31 -23.28 26.98
CA LYS A 115 -2.15 -23.36 25.50
C LYS A 115 -0.87 -24.09 25.11
N LEU A 116 0.24 -23.91 25.85
CA LEU A 116 1.50 -24.61 25.57
C LEU A 116 1.36 -26.12 25.76
N GLU A 117 0.65 -26.57 26.80
CA GLU A 117 0.31 -27.99 26.97
C GLU A 117 -0.51 -28.52 25.80
N MET A 118 -1.52 -27.76 25.35
CA MET A 118 -2.34 -28.14 24.20
C MET A 118 -1.50 -28.21 22.92
N ILE A 119 -0.57 -27.28 22.70
CA ILE A 119 0.37 -27.32 21.58
C ILE A 119 1.24 -28.58 21.64
N ALA A 120 1.71 -28.96 22.82
CA ALA A 120 2.51 -30.18 22.99
C ALA A 120 1.70 -31.44 22.66
N LYS A 121 0.45 -31.51 23.12
CA LYS A 121 -0.50 -32.60 22.81
C LYS A 121 -0.83 -32.68 21.32
N GLU A 122 -1.08 -31.55 20.67
CA GLU A 122 -1.35 -31.54 19.23
C GLU A 122 -0.11 -31.89 18.40
N ARG A 123 1.08 -31.46 18.83
CA ARG A 123 2.33 -31.86 18.18
C ARG A 123 2.56 -33.37 18.26
N SER A 124 2.29 -34.00 19.41
CA SER A 124 2.41 -35.46 19.52
C SER A 124 1.35 -36.18 18.67
N ARG A 125 0.11 -35.68 18.62
CA ARG A 125 -0.94 -36.20 17.73
C ARG A 125 -0.55 -36.13 16.26
N ILE A 126 0.00 -34.99 15.80
CA ILE A 126 0.48 -34.83 14.43
C ILE A 126 1.60 -35.84 14.13
N LYS A 127 2.60 -35.96 15.01
CA LYS A 127 3.70 -36.92 14.84
C LYS A 127 3.20 -38.37 14.75
N ASN A 128 2.26 -38.73 15.62
CA ASN A 128 1.66 -40.07 15.62
C ASN A 128 0.87 -40.33 14.33
N LEU A 129 0.11 -39.35 13.85
CA LEU A 129 -0.64 -39.46 12.61
C LEU A 129 0.28 -39.49 11.38
N GLU A 130 1.37 -38.73 11.38
CA GLU A 130 2.39 -38.77 10.32
C GLU A 130 3.02 -40.17 10.21
N ALA A 131 3.37 -40.78 11.35
CA ALA A 131 3.95 -42.13 11.44
C ALA A 131 2.96 -43.27 11.16
N GLN A 132 1.65 -43.02 11.22
CA GLN A 132 0.63 -44.04 11.00
C GLN A 132 0.48 -44.37 9.51
N ASP A 133 0.29 -45.66 9.19
CA ASP A 133 0.10 -46.10 7.81
C ASP A 133 -1.19 -45.57 7.18
N VAL A 134 -1.12 -45.37 5.86
CA VAL A 134 -2.21 -44.80 5.04
C VAL A 134 -3.45 -45.71 5.04
N SER A 135 -3.26 -47.03 5.08
CA SER A 135 -4.32 -48.04 5.07
C SER A 135 -5.26 -47.94 6.27
N ILE A 136 -4.74 -47.51 7.42
CA ILE A 136 -5.52 -47.36 8.66
C ILE A 136 -6.25 -46.00 8.69
N SER A 137 -5.78 -45.03 7.89
CA SER A 137 -6.24 -43.65 7.92
C SER A 137 -7.35 -43.32 6.91
N GLY A 138 -7.96 -44.33 6.29
CA GLY A 138 -9.02 -44.15 5.28
C GLY A 138 -8.51 -43.76 3.88
N GLY A 139 -7.19 -43.81 3.67
CA GLY A 139 -6.54 -43.41 2.42
C GLY A 139 -5.69 -42.14 2.56
N GLU A 140 -4.93 -41.82 1.50
CA GLU A 140 -3.94 -40.73 1.52
C GLU A 140 -4.61 -39.36 1.66
N ARG A 141 -5.75 -39.17 0.97
CA ARG A 141 -6.47 -37.89 0.95
C ARG A 141 -7.07 -37.54 2.32
N ASP A 142 -7.62 -38.52 3.02
CA ASP A 142 -8.22 -38.33 4.34
C ASP A 142 -7.15 -38.09 5.41
N LYS A 143 -6.03 -38.82 5.32
CA LYS A 143 -4.84 -38.57 6.14
C LYS A 143 -4.33 -37.14 5.97
N GLN A 144 -4.15 -36.67 4.73
CA GLN A 144 -3.69 -35.31 4.44
C GLN A 144 -4.68 -34.25 4.95
N THR A 145 -5.98 -34.44 4.72
CA THR A 145 -7.02 -33.51 5.19
C THR A 145 -7.02 -33.39 6.73
N ARG A 146 -6.85 -34.51 7.43
CA ARG A 146 -6.75 -34.54 8.89
C ARG A 146 -5.47 -33.85 9.38
N LEU A 147 -4.32 -34.11 8.73
CA LEU A 147 -3.06 -33.45 9.03
C LEU A 147 -3.17 -31.94 8.83
N ASP A 148 -3.77 -31.48 7.75
CA ASP A 148 -3.95 -30.05 7.46
C ASP A 148 -4.86 -29.38 8.49
N SER A 149 -5.93 -30.06 8.91
CA SER A 149 -6.82 -29.59 9.98
C SER A 149 -6.09 -29.46 11.31
N MET A 150 -5.29 -30.46 11.70
CA MET A 150 -4.47 -30.42 12.91
C MET A 150 -3.39 -29.34 12.84
N ARG A 151 -2.75 -29.16 11.68
CA ARG A 151 -1.74 -28.10 11.45
C ARG A 151 -2.36 -26.71 11.57
N ARG A 152 -3.56 -26.49 11.00
CA ARG A 152 -4.30 -25.22 11.15
C ARG A 152 -4.65 -24.95 12.62
N TYR A 153 -5.14 -25.96 13.33
CA TYR A 153 -5.44 -25.83 14.75
C TYR A 153 -4.20 -25.52 15.60
N LEU A 154 -3.07 -26.15 15.29
CA LEU A 154 -1.78 -25.87 15.93
C LEU A 154 -1.31 -24.43 15.67
N GLU A 155 -1.41 -23.92 14.43
CA GLU A 155 -1.10 -22.52 14.13
C GLU A 155 -2.03 -21.56 14.89
N TRP A 156 -3.32 -21.88 14.99
CA TRP A 156 -4.26 -21.11 15.81
C TRP A 156 -3.87 -21.10 17.29
N LEU A 157 -3.52 -22.24 17.88
CA LEU A 157 -3.08 -22.34 19.28
C LEU A 157 -1.80 -21.51 19.54
N LYS A 158 -0.83 -21.53 18.61
CA LYS A 158 0.37 -20.69 18.70
C LYS A 158 0.02 -19.20 18.75
N ILE A 159 -0.97 -18.77 17.96
CA ILE A 159 -1.43 -17.37 17.97
C ILE A 159 -2.12 -17.06 19.29
N GLN A 160 -3.03 -17.91 19.76
CA GLN A 160 -3.76 -17.69 21.02
C GLN A 160 -2.87 -17.66 22.25
N ALA A 161 -1.77 -18.43 22.27
CA ALA A 161 -0.83 -18.42 23.39
C ALA A 161 -0.16 -17.05 23.60
N ASP A 162 0.01 -16.29 22.53
CA ASP A 162 0.82 -15.07 22.51
C ASP A 162 -0.01 -13.79 22.23
N ILE A 163 -1.29 -13.91 21.86
CA ILE A 163 -2.14 -12.77 21.47
C ILE A 163 -2.38 -11.75 22.59
N ASN A 164 -2.41 -12.23 23.84
CA ASN A 164 -2.67 -11.39 25.01
C ASN A 164 -1.40 -10.87 25.68
N ASP A 165 -0.21 -11.18 25.15
CA ASP A 165 1.05 -10.67 25.68
C ASP A 165 1.20 -9.17 25.36
N PRO A 166 1.30 -8.31 26.40
CA PRO A 166 1.43 -6.87 26.17
C PRO A 166 2.75 -6.47 25.50
N LEU A 167 3.84 -7.23 25.69
CA LEU A 167 5.12 -6.95 25.02
C LEU A 167 5.05 -7.24 23.52
N ILE A 168 4.34 -8.30 23.12
CA ILE A 168 4.13 -8.63 21.71
C ILE A 168 3.32 -7.54 21.02
N LYS A 169 2.23 -7.09 21.66
CA LYS A 169 1.44 -5.95 21.16
C LYS A 169 2.31 -4.71 21.00
N LYS A 170 3.11 -4.36 22.01
CA LYS A 170 4.03 -3.23 21.95
C LYS A 170 5.03 -3.35 20.79
N ARG A 171 5.74 -4.48 20.68
CA ARG A 171 6.71 -4.73 19.59
C ARG A 171 6.07 -4.61 18.21
N PHE A 172 4.83 -5.12 18.06
CA PHE A 172 4.07 -4.99 16.82
C PHE A 172 3.72 -3.53 16.49
N GLU A 173 3.23 -2.77 17.48
CA GLU A 173 2.87 -1.36 17.31
C GLU A 173 4.09 -0.46 17.03
N ASP A 174 5.23 -0.77 17.64
CA ASP A 174 6.53 -0.11 17.42
C ASP A 174 7.15 -0.48 16.05
N GLY A 175 6.66 -1.54 15.39
CA GLY A 175 7.16 -2.01 14.09
C GLY A 175 8.39 -2.92 14.15
N GLU A 176 8.72 -3.41 15.34
CA GLU A 176 9.84 -4.34 15.63
C GLU A 176 9.40 -5.81 15.66
N GLY A 177 8.18 -6.10 15.19
CA GLY A 177 7.62 -7.44 15.16
C GLY A 177 8.30 -8.34 14.13
N ASP A 178 8.70 -9.54 14.55
CA ASP A 178 9.31 -10.55 13.68
C ASP A 178 8.24 -11.29 12.85
N MET A 179 8.15 -10.98 11.57
CA MET A 179 7.18 -11.59 10.65
C MET A 179 7.39 -13.09 10.40
N ASN A 180 8.48 -13.70 10.88
CA ASN A 180 8.61 -15.17 10.87
C ASN A 180 7.67 -15.84 11.87
N LYS A 181 7.31 -15.14 12.95
CA LYS A 181 6.39 -15.67 13.97
C LYS A 181 4.93 -15.46 13.52
N PRO A 182 4.05 -16.46 13.74
CA PRO A 182 2.67 -16.40 13.26
C PRO A 182 1.87 -15.27 13.91
N ILE A 183 2.16 -14.93 15.17
CA ILE A 183 1.43 -13.86 15.88
C ILE A 183 1.59 -12.49 15.21
N TYR A 184 2.81 -12.10 14.79
CA TYR A 184 3.02 -10.81 14.15
C TYR A 184 2.38 -10.75 12.77
N ARG A 185 2.41 -11.85 12.01
CA ARG A 185 1.69 -11.95 10.73
C ARG A 185 0.18 -11.83 10.91
N TYR A 186 -0.37 -12.51 11.91
CA TYR A 186 -1.79 -12.42 12.24
C TYR A 186 -2.21 -11.00 12.65
N LEU A 187 -1.44 -10.33 13.51
CA LEU A 187 -1.70 -8.94 13.88
C LEU A 187 -1.57 -7.99 12.69
N ALA A 188 -0.62 -8.23 11.79
CA ALA A 188 -0.45 -7.47 10.56
C ALA A 188 -1.63 -7.64 9.60
N ASP A 189 -2.11 -8.88 9.39
CA ASP A 189 -3.28 -9.19 8.56
C ASP A 189 -4.52 -8.52 9.13
N ARG A 190 -4.76 -8.65 10.44
CA ARG A 190 -5.90 -8.00 11.11
C ARG A 190 -5.88 -6.48 10.92
N LYS A 191 -4.74 -5.83 11.18
CA LYS A 191 -4.57 -4.38 11.00
C LYS A 191 -4.76 -3.95 9.54
N TRP A 192 -4.33 -4.77 8.58
CA TRP A 192 -4.52 -4.51 7.16
C TRP A 192 -5.99 -4.65 6.75
N ARG A 193 -6.67 -5.71 7.20
CA ARG A 193 -8.11 -5.96 6.96
C ARG A 193 -9.03 -4.91 7.56
N GLU A 194 -8.64 -4.33 8.70
CA GLU A 194 -9.41 -3.28 9.36
C GLU A 194 -9.65 -2.05 8.48
N TYR A 195 -8.64 -1.63 7.70
CA TYR A 195 -8.69 -0.39 6.91
C TYR A 195 -8.16 -0.53 5.48
N GLN A 196 -6.89 -0.90 5.29
CA GLN A 196 -6.24 -0.85 3.98
C GLN A 196 -6.85 -1.82 2.97
N HIS A 197 -7.26 -3.00 3.42
CA HIS A 197 -7.99 -3.98 2.60
C HIS A 197 -9.32 -3.40 2.09
N LYS A 198 -10.13 -2.81 2.97
CA LYS A 198 -11.42 -2.21 2.60
C LYS A 198 -11.24 -1.08 1.59
N LEU A 199 -10.18 -0.27 1.76
CA LEU A 199 -9.84 0.80 0.83
C LEU A 199 -9.50 0.22 -0.55
N ILE A 200 -8.63 -0.80 -0.64
CA ILE A 200 -8.25 -1.35 -1.95
C ILE A 200 -9.42 -2.06 -2.63
N VAL A 201 -10.25 -2.80 -1.89
CA VAL A 201 -11.47 -3.44 -2.43
C VAL A 201 -12.44 -2.40 -2.98
N GLN A 202 -12.70 -1.31 -2.22
CA GLN A 202 -13.52 -0.20 -2.72
C GLN A 202 -12.94 0.38 -4.02
N ARG A 203 -11.61 0.51 -4.13
CA ARG A 203 -10.95 1.08 -5.31
C ARG A 203 -10.99 0.14 -6.51
N ILE A 204 -10.90 -1.17 -6.29
CA ILE A 204 -11.06 -2.20 -7.33
C ILE A 204 -12.45 -2.08 -7.98
N GLU A 205 -13.49 -1.98 -7.16
CA GLU A 205 -14.88 -1.84 -7.62
C GLU A 205 -15.13 -0.46 -8.26
N GLN A 206 -14.76 0.62 -7.57
CA GLN A 206 -15.00 1.99 -8.04
C GLN A 206 -14.33 2.28 -9.38
N PHE A 207 -13.12 1.76 -9.57
CA PHE A 207 -12.37 1.93 -10.81
C PHE A 207 -12.58 0.79 -11.78
N ALA A 208 -13.60 -0.06 -11.61
CA ALA A 208 -13.94 -1.16 -12.52
C ALA A 208 -12.74 -2.05 -12.91
N ILE A 209 -11.74 -2.18 -12.03
CA ILE A 209 -10.59 -3.08 -12.27
C ILE A 209 -11.10 -4.51 -12.42
N VAL A 210 -12.09 -4.84 -11.59
CA VAL A 210 -13.05 -5.91 -11.83
C VAL A 210 -14.33 -5.24 -12.33
N PRO A 211 -14.87 -5.59 -13.51
CA PRO A 211 -14.53 -6.75 -14.34
C PRO A 211 -13.53 -6.48 -15.48
N ASP A 212 -12.99 -5.28 -15.67
CA ASP A 212 -12.26 -4.95 -16.91
C ASP A 212 -10.98 -5.77 -17.08
N VAL A 213 -10.09 -5.75 -16.09
CA VAL A 213 -8.79 -6.45 -16.17
C VAL A 213 -8.97 -7.93 -15.80
N LEU A 214 -9.61 -8.20 -14.66
CA LEU A 214 -9.87 -9.55 -14.16
C LEU A 214 -11.36 -9.72 -13.86
N ALA A 215 -11.89 -10.93 -14.08
CA ALA A 215 -13.30 -11.23 -13.82
C ALA A 215 -13.64 -11.29 -12.32
N HIS A 216 -12.71 -11.79 -11.51
CA HIS A 216 -12.82 -11.85 -10.05
C HIS A 216 -11.42 -11.67 -9.45
N PHE A 217 -11.34 -10.90 -8.37
CA PHE A 217 -10.10 -10.69 -7.65
C PHE A 217 -10.38 -10.19 -6.23
N GLU A 218 -9.87 -10.92 -5.24
CA GLU A 218 -9.84 -10.50 -3.84
C GLU A 218 -8.38 -10.44 -3.38
N PRO A 219 -7.88 -9.27 -2.94
CA PRO A 219 -6.51 -9.16 -2.46
C PRO A 219 -6.29 -10.00 -1.20
N THR A 220 -5.21 -10.77 -1.16
CA THR A 220 -4.75 -11.52 0.01
C THR A 220 -3.47 -10.95 0.61
N ALA A 221 -2.70 -10.20 -0.19
CA ALA A 221 -1.47 -9.52 0.22
C ALA A 221 -1.61 -7.99 0.16
N GLY A 222 -1.00 -7.31 1.12
CA GLY A 222 -0.99 -5.86 1.19
C GLY A 222 0.07 -5.25 0.30
N VAL A 223 -0.31 -4.48 -0.72
CA VAL A 223 0.63 -3.78 -1.61
C VAL A 223 0.62 -2.28 -1.33
N ARG A 224 1.79 -1.71 -1.03
CA ARG A 224 1.98 -0.25 -0.91
C ARG A 224 2.89 0.25 -2.01
N LEU A 225 2.45 1.30 -2.68
CA LEU A 225 3.14 1.90 -3.82
C LEU A 225 3.88 3.17 -3.40
N ALA A 226 5.11 3.33 -3.89
CA ALA A 226 5.84 4.59 -3.80
C ALA A 226 6.63 4.85 -5.08
N PHE A 227 6.67 6.10 -5.52
CA PHE A 227 7.61 6.59 -6.53
C PHE A 227 8.65 7.46 -5.83
N GLN A 228 9.93 7.09 -5.96
CA GLN A 228 11.02 7.76 -5.25
C GLN A 228 10.72 7.84 -3.73
N SER A 229 10.59 9.05 -3.19
CA SER A 229 10.23 9.33 -1.79
C SER A 229 8.72 9.48 -1.55
N ARG A 230 7.91 9.64 -2.61
CA ARG A 230 6.46 9.89 -2.51
C ARG A 230 5.70 8.57 -2.39
N LYS A 231 5.04 8.37 -1.24
CA LYS A 231 4.05 7.30 -1.04
C LYS A 231 2.76 7.66 -1.78
N VAL A 232 2.19 6.71 -2.52
CA VAL A 232 0.99 6.89 -3.36
C VAL A 232 -0.16 6.12 -2.74
N GLN A 233 -1.33 6.75 -2.57
CA GLN A 233 -2.53 6.03 -2.14
C GLN A 233 -3.18 5.32 -3.34
N PRO A 234 -3.91 4.22 -3.11
CA PRO A 234 -4.60 3.53 -4.19
C PRO A 234 -5.59 4.44 -4.94
N GLY A 235 -5.34 4.62 -6.23
CA GLY A 235 -6.13 5.47 -7.13
C GLY A 235 -5.74 6.95 -7.14
N ASP A 236 -4.63 7.35 -6.50
CA ASP A 236 -4.15 8.73 -6.59
C ASP A 236 -3.69 9.10 -8.00
N TYR A 237 -3.79 10.39 -8.34
CA TYR A 237 -3.16 10.94 -9.53
C TYR A 237 -1.66 11.14 -9.32
N VAL A 238 -0.87 10.60 -10.23
CA VAL A 238 0.59 10.70 -10.24
C VAL A 238 1.02 11.51 -11.47
N ASP A 239 1.89 12.49 -11.23
CA ASP A 239 2.51 13.34 -12.25
C ASP A 239 3.49 12.50 -13.09
N SER A 240 3.49 12.74 -14.39
CA SER A 240 4.26 11.98 -15.37
C SER A 240 5.77 12.01 -15.06
N ARG A 241 6.28 13.13 -14.50
CA ARG A 241 7.68 13.30 -14.09
C ARG A 241 8.05 12.42 -12.88
N ILE A 242 7.09 12.14 -12.01
CA ILE A 242 7.28 11.30 -10.83
C ILE A 242 7.24 9.82 -11.23
N SER A 243 6.31 9.45 -12.11
CA SER A 243 6.17 8.08 -12.61
C SER A 243 7.09 7.72 -13.77
N GLU A 244 7.94 8.65 -14.23
CA GLU A 244 8.98 8.38 -15.23
C GLU A 244 9.90 7.23 -14.79
N PHE A 245 10.21 7.17 -13.49
CA PHE A 245 11.06 6.14 -12.93
C PHE A 245 10.23 4.95 -12.38
N PRO A 246 10.80 3.72 -12.39
CA PRO A 246 10.11 2.55 -11.87
C PRO A 246 9.67 2.71 -10.42
N ALA A 247 8.49 2.20 -10.12
CA ALA A 247 7.95 2.24 -8.77
C ALA A 247 8.72 1.34 -7.79
N ARG A 248 8.57 1.62 -6.50
CA ARG A 248 8.92 0.72 -5.41
C ARG A 248 7.66 0.20 -4.75
N LEU A 249 7.55 -1.13 -4.72
CA LEU A 249 6.47 -1.82 -4.05
C LEU A 249 6.94 -2.29 -2.68
N LYS A 250 6.03 -2.23 -1.71
CA LYS A 250 6.16 -2.94 -0.44
C LYS A 250 5.01 -3.93 -0.37
N VAL A 251 5.30 -5.22 -0.54
CA VAL A 251 4.35 -6.32 -0.61
C VAL A 251 4.43 -7.12 0.69
N GLN A 252 3.45 -6.92 1.56
CA GLN A 252 3.33 -7.70 2.79
C GLN A 252 2.47 -8.92 2.56
N VAL A 253 3.06 -10.10 2.71
CA VAL A 253 2.35 -11.38 2.76
C VAL A 253 2.13 -11.78 4.23
N PHE A 254 0.99 -12.40 4.52
CA PHE A 254 0.59 -12.79 5.88
C PHE A 254 0.72 -14.30 6.14
N ASP A 255 0.94 -15.09 5.11
CA ASP A 255 1.22 -16.52 5.20
C ASP A 255 2.71 -16.79 5.39
N LYS A 256 3.06 -17.98 5.87
CA LYS A 256 4.47 -18.38 6.04
C LYS A 256 5.11 -18.80 4.72
N GLY A 257 6.44 -18.83 4.71
CA GLY A 257 7.25 -19.37 3.62
C GLY A 257 7.67 -18.33 2.59
N GLU A 258 8.71 -18.70 1.85
CA GLU A 258 9.21 -17.95 0.69
C GLU A 258 8.46 -18.39 -0.55
N ARG A 259 8.20 -17.45 -1.47
CA ARG A 259 7.51 -17.72 -2.73
C ARG A 259 8.04 -16.82 -3.82
N LEU A 260 7.82 -17.25 -5.06
CA LEU A 260 8.12 -16.44 -6.23
C LEU A 260 6.87 -15.70 -6.67
N VAL A 261 7.03 -14.42 -7.00
CA VAL A 261 5.97 -13.61 -7.58
C VAL A 261 6.37 -13.02 -8.92
N SER A 262 5.36 -12.84 -9.75
CA SER A 262 5.41 -12.05 -10.96
C SER A 262 4.68 -10.72 -10.75
N VAL A 263 5.22 -9.65 -11.29
CA VAL A 263 4.64 -8.30 -11.22
C VAL A 263 4.31 -7.82 -12.62
N ALA A 264 3.05 -7.44 -12.85
CA ALA A 264 2.56 -6.91 -14.11
C ALA A 264 1.92 -5.52 -13.89
N VAL A 265 2.34 -4.54 -14.69
CA VAL A 265 1.76 -3.19 -14.67
C VAL A 265 0.98 -2.98 -15.95
N VAL A 266 -0.34 -2.84 -15.81
CA VAL A 266 -1.29 -2.78 -16.92
C VAL A 266 -1.98 -1.42 -16.94
N ASP A 267 -1.90 -0.74 -18.08
CA ASP A 267 -2.76 0.38 -18.45
C ASP A 267 -4.00 -0.20 -19.13
N ALA A 268 -5.19 0.09 -18.60
CA ALA A 268 -6.46 -0.43 -19.11
C ALA A 268 -7.17 0.51 -20.10
N ASP A 269 -6.67 1.73 -20.26
CA ASP A 269 -7.43 2.83 -20.88
C ASP A 269 -6.69 3.44 -22.09
N VAL A 270 -5.92 2.63 -22.83
CA VAL A 270 -5.19 3.13 -24.01
C VAL A 270 -6.18 3.34 -25.17
N PRO A 271 -6.35 4.57 -25.70
CA PRO A 271 -7.35 4.83 -26.72
C PRO A 271 -7.01 4.13 -28.05
N ASN A 272 -8.01 3.45 -28.64
CA ASN A 272 -7.96 2.89 -29.98
C ASN A 272 -8.97 3.60 -30.88
N VAL A 273 -8.50 4.58 -31.64
CA VAL A 273 -9.33 5.45 -32.48
C VAL A 273 -9.98 4.68 -33.63
N GLU A 274 -9.28 3.71 -34.18
CA GLU A 274 -9.73 2.97 -35.37
C GLU A 274 -11.02 2.19 -35.11
N ASN A 275 -11.12 1.61 -33.91
CA ASN A 275 -12.22 0.74 -33.53
C ASN A 275 -13.13 1.36 -32.44
N ASP A 276 -12.93 2.64 -32.11
CA ASP A 276 -13.67 3.39 -31.08
C ASP A 276 -13.80 2.64 -29.72
N HIS A 277 -12.68 2.09 -29.24
CA HIS A 277 -12.63 1.41 -27.93
C HIS A 277 -11.30 1.67 -27.20
N PHE A 278 -11.15 1.11 -26.00
CA PHE A 278 -9.89 1.10 -25.27
C PHE A 278 -9.18 -0.24 -25.42
N ASN A 279 -7.85 -0.18 -25.51
CA ASN A 279 -6.94 -1.31 -25.46
C ASN A 279 -6.20 -1.34 -24.13
N THR A 280 -5.67 -2.51 -23.80
CA THR A 280 -4.75 -2.69 -22.68
C THR A 280 -3.31 -2.57 -23.14
N ARG A 281 -2.42 -2.09 -22.27
CA ARG A 281 -0.98 -2.07 -22.52
C ARG A 281 -0.18 -2.44 -21.28
N CYS A 282 0.83 -3.28 -21.45
CA CYS A 282 1.77 -3.64 -20.40
C CYS A 282 2.94 -2.66 -20.32
N HIS A 283 3.01 -1.93 -19.20
CA HIS A 283 4.07 -1.00 -18.91
C HIS A 283 5.29 -1.68 -18.28
N TYR A 284 5.10 -2.80 -17.59
CA TYR A 284 6.18 -3.54 -16.94
C TYR A 284 5.74 -4.98 -16.67
N LEU A 285 6.65 -5.93 -16.91
CA LEU A 285 6.42 -7.34 -16.60
C LEU A 285 7.72 -7.96 -16.10
N ALA A 286 7.68 -8.56 -14.91
CA ALA A 286 8.77 -9.34 -14.36
C ALA A 286 8.24 -10.59 -13.65
N ALA A 287 9.05 -11.64 -13.61
CA ALA A 287 8.74 -12.92 -12.99
C ALA A 287 9.86 -13.36 -12.05
N ASN A 288 9.62 -14.43 -11.27
CA ASN A 288 10.60 -15.08 -10.40
C ASN A 288 11.21 -14.16 -9.33
N ILE A 289 10.41 -13.23 -8.80
CA ILE A 289 10.87 -12.32 -7.74
C ILE A 289 10.61 -13.00 -6.39
N PRO A 290 11.65 -13.32 -5.60
CA PRO A 290 11.45 -13.94 -4.30
C PRO A 290 10.88 -12.91 -3.32
N ILE A 291 9.83 -13.31 -2.61
CA ILE A 291 9.27 -12.54 -1.50
C ILE A 291 9.03 -13.46 -0.30
N SER A 292 9.08 -12.86 0.89
CA SER A 292 8.73 -13.53 2.13
C SER A 292 8.05 -12.54 3.07
N PRO A 293 7.43 -12.98 4.18
CA PRO A 293 6.83 -12.07 5.15
C PRO A 293 7.82 -11.07 5.76
N VAL A 294 9.12 -11.40 5.74
CA VAL A 294 10.21 -10.55 6.21
C VAL A 294 10.80 -9.72 5.06
N GLN A 295 10.96 -10.32 3.89
CA GLN A 295 11.46 -9.65 2.69
C GLN A 295 10.28 -9.11 1.86
N ASP A 296 9.78 -7.94 2.28
CA ASP A 296 8.58 -7.30 1.74
C ASP A 296 8.89 -6.17 0.73
N SER A 297 10.16 -5.78 0.56
CA SER A 297 10.56 -4.64 -0.27
C SER A 297 10.92 -5.08 -1.69
N LEU A 298 10.13 -4.62 -2.67
CA LEU A 298 10.29 -4.96 -4.09
C LEU A 298 10.44 -3.67 -4.93
N PRO A 299 11.66 -3.12 -5.06
CA PRO A 299 11.94 -2.03 -5.99
C PRO A 299 12.05 -2.55 -7.44
N LEU A 300 11.15 -2.11 -8.32
CA LEU A 300 11.08 -2.59 -9.72
C LEU A 300 12.33 -2.25 -10.54
N SER A 301 13.11 -1.26 -10.10
CA SER A 301 14.38 -0.85 -10.73
C SER A 301 15.56 -1.77 -10.43
N LYS A 302 15.48 -2.62 -9.39
CA LYS A 302 16.58 -3.51 -8.97
C LYS A 302 16.37 -4.97 -9.35
N VAL A 303 15.36 -5.26 -10.15
CA VAL A 303 15.08 -6.61 -10.65
C VAL A 303 16.17 -7.05 -11.63
N ASP A 304 16.54 -8.33 -11.59
CA ASP A 304 17.55 -8.89 -12.48
C ASP A 304 17.05 -8.85 -13.94
N LYS A 305 17.79 -8.15 -14.80
CA LYS A 305 17.41 -7.92 -16.20
C LYS A 305 17.39 -9.19 -17.04
N GLU A 306 18.22 -10.17 -16.69
CA GLU A 306 18.37 -11.40 -17.46
C GLU A 306 17.38 -12.46 -16.99
N LYS A 307 17.30 -12.67 -15.66
CA LYS A 307 16.57 -13.79 -15.06
C LYS A 307 15.13 -13.49 -14.64
N GLN A 308 14.75 -12.22 -14.52
CA GLN A 308 13.47 -11.82 -13.95
C GLN A 308 12.69 -10.86 -14.85
N LEU A 309 13.37 -9.91 -15.48
CA LEU A 309 12.71 -8.87 -16.28
C LEU A 309 12.25 -9.40 -17.64
N ILE A 310 10.96 -9.30 -17.95
CA ILE A 310 10.38 -9.67 -19.25
C ILE A 310 10.15 -8.41 -20.10
N LEU A 311 9.41 -7.43 -19.57
CA LEU A 311 9.20 -6.13 -20.19
C LEU A 311 9.74 -5.01 -19.29
N PRO A 312 10.68 -4.17 -19.76
CA PRO A 312 11.23 -3.08 -18.96
C PRO A 312 10.17 -2.04 -18.60
N TRP A 313 10.47 -1.17 -17.65
CA TRP A 313 9.56 -0.09 -17.28
C TRP A 313 9.35 0.88 -18.44
N LEU A 314 8.09 1.04 -18.84
CA LEU A 314 7.64 2.10 -19.72
C LEU A 314 6.96 3.17 -18.85
N PRO A 315 7.44 4.42 -18.86
CA PRO A 315 6.79 5.52 -18.14
C PRO A 315 5.29 5.56 -18.45
N PRO A 316 4.42 5.70 -17.43
CA PRO A 316 2.99 5.97 -17.62
C PRO A 316 2.79 7.28 -18.38
N PHE A 317 1.87 7.26 -19.35
CA PHE A 317 1.50 8.45 -20.12
C PHE A 317 0.06 8.33 -20.62
N ALA A 318 -0.63 9.47 -20.66
CA ALA A 318 -1.94 9.63 -21.27
C ALA A 318 -1.84 10.74 -22.31
N GLN A 319 -2.48 10.57 -23.47
CA GLN A 319 -2.45 11.56 -24.54
C GLN A 319 -3.34 12.76 -24.21
N LYS A 320 -3.08 13.91 -24.82
CA LYS A 320 -3.85 15.12 -24.51
C LYS A 320 -5.30 14.92 -24.92
N GLY A 321 -6.23 15.23 -24.02
CA GLY A 321 -7.67 15.12 -24.27
C GLY A 321 -8.26 13.72 -24.11
N SER A 322 -7.45 12.67 -23.90
CA SER A 322 -7.94 11.38 -23.41
C SER A 322 -8.37 11.51 -21.93
N PRO A 323 -9.25 10.64 -21.42
CA PRO A 323 -9.52 10.58 -19.99
C PRO A 323 -8.26 10.18 -19.21
N TYR A 324 -8.34 10.12 -17.88
CA TYR A 324 -7.26 9.56 -17.09
C TYR A 324 -7.10 8.06 -17.41
N HIS A 325 -5.88 7.56 -17.31
CA HIS A 325 -5.54 6.15 -17.49
C HIS A 325 -5.34 5.48 -16.12
N ARG A 326 -5.93 4.29 -15.95
CA ARG A 326 -5.80 3.44 -14.75
C ARG A 326 -4.60 2.51 -14.89
N TYR A 327 -3.61 2.69 -14.02
CA TYR A 327 -2.43 1.82 -13.95
C TYR A 327 -2.56 0.84 -12.79
N SER A 328 -2.82 -0.41 -13.15
CA SER A 328 -2.99 -1.51 -12.21
C SER A 328 -1.71 -2.32 -12.12
N ILE A 329 -1.11 -2.35 -10.94
CA ILE A 329 0.10 -3.12 -10.62
C ILE A 329 -0.33 -4.40 -9.92
N PHE A 330 -0.43 -5.49 -10.66
CA PHE A 330 -0.77 -6.80 -10.11
C PHE A 330 0.49 -7.51 -9.61
N VAL A 331 0.38 -8.08 -8.42
CA VAL A 331 1.33 -9.05 -7.88
C VAL A 331 0.69 -10.43 -7.95
N LEU A 332 1.34 -11.34 -8.66
CA LEU A 332 0.85 -12.67 -9.00
C LEU A 332 1.79 -13.69 -8.35
N GLU A 333 1.25 -14.57 -7.52
CA GLU A 333 1.98 -15.68 -6.92
C GLU A 333 2.15 -16.83 -7.92
N GLN A 334 3.38 -17.33 -8.03
CA GLN A 334 3.70 -18.53 -8.80
C GLN A 334 3.50 -19.77 -7.92
N ASN A 335 3.20 -20.91 -8.54
CA ASN A 335 3.08 -22.15 -7.80
C ASN A 335 4.42 -22.53 -7.14
N PRO A 336 4.40 -23.25 -6.00
CA PRO A 336 5.62 -23.68 -5.33
C PRO A 336 6.55 -24.47 -6.26
N GLY A 337 7.82 -24.06 -6.36
CA GLY A 337 8.82 -24.68 -7.23
C GLY A 337 8.73 -24.32 -8.71
N GLN A 338 7.74 -23.51 -9.11
CA GLN A 338 7.58 -23.06 -10.49
C GLN A 338 8.48 -21.85 -10.78
N ILE A 339 9.45 -22.04 -11.66
CA ILE A 339 10.29 -20.96 -12.20
C ILE A 339 9.90 -20.75 -13.65
N LEU A 340 9.56 -19.51 -14.01
CA LEU A 340 9.19 -19.13 -15.36
C LEU A 340 10.44 -18.81 -16.18
N ASP A 341 10.62 -19.44 -17.33
CA ASP A 341 11.75 -19.13 -18.21
C ASP A 341 11.55 -17.77 -18.91
N VAL A 342 12.43 -16.81 -18.64
CA VAL A 342 12.26 -15.42 -19.08
C VAL A 342 12.58 -15.21 -20.55
N ALA A 343 13.49 -15.99 -21.14
CA ALA A 343 13.87 -15.85 -22.55
C ALA A 343 12.67 -16.02 -23.52
N PRO A 344 11.91 -17.13 -23.49
CA PRO A 344 10.74 -17.29 -24.36
C PRO A 344 9.62 -16.30 -24.02
N LEU A 345 9.51 -15.85 -22.76
CA LEU A 345 8.49 -14.88 -22.37
C LEU A 345 8.74 -13.49 -22.96
N LYS A 346 10.02 -13.10 -23.13
CA LYS A 346 10.39 -11.83 -23.79
C LYS A 346 9.94 -11.79 -25.24
N GLU A 347 10.02 -12.93 -25.94
CA GLU A 347 9.61 -13.04 -27.34
C GLU A 347 8.09 -13.15 -27.49
N LEU A 348 7.44 -13.85 -26.54
CA LEU A 348 6.01 -14.13 -26.58
C LEU A 348 5.14 -12.91 -26.23
N TYR A 349 5.58 -12.10 -25.26
CA TYR A 349 4.76 -11.01 -24.73
C TYR A 349 5.14 -9.66 -25.32
N GLN A 350 4.18 -9.06 -26.02
CA GLN A 350 4.25 -7.69 -26.49
C GLN A 350 3.58 -6.75 -25.49
N ARG A 351 3.93 -5.46 -25.57
CA ARG A 351 3.36 -4.43 -24.69
C ARG A 351 1.90 -4.15 -25.02
N ASP A 352 1.61 -3.95 -26.29
CA ASP A 352 0.27 -3.54 -26.73
C ASP A 352 -0.68 -4.73 -26.75
N ARG A 353 -1.95 -4.47 -26.41
CA ARG A 353 -3.02 -5.47 -26.30
C ARG A 353 -2.70 -6.62 -25.33
N PHE A 354 -1.87 -6.35 -24.32
CA PHE A 354 -1.52 -7.34 -23.30
C PHE A 354 -2.75 -7.75 -22.48
N ASN A 355 -3.03 -9.06 -22.43
CA ASN A 355 -4.14 -9.61 -21.66
C ASN A 355 -3.65 -10.33 -20.40
N LEU A 356 -3.92 -9.72 -19.23
CA LEU A 356 -3.53 -10.29 -17.94
C LEU A 356 -4.21 -11.63 -17.65
N ARG A 357 -5.45 -11.85 -18.11
CA ARG A 357 -6.17 -13.12 -17.90
C ARG A 357 -5.46 -14.26 -18.63
N SER A 358 -5.07 -14.02 -19.88
CA SER A 358 -4.31 -15.00 -20.67
C SER A 358 -2.94 -15.30 -20.05
N PHE A 359 -2.25 -14.30 -19.51
CA PHE A 359 -0.99 -14.51 -18.77
C PHE A 359 -1.24 -15.38 -17.52
N LYS A 360 -2.27 -15.05 -16.75
CA LYS A 360 -2.69 -15.78 -15.55
C LYS A 360 -2.94 -17.25 -15.85
N ASP A 361 -3.78 -17.53 -16.84
CA ASP A 361 -4.23 -18.88 -17.18
C ASP A 361 -3.13 -19.71 -17.86
N ARG A 362 -2.28 -19.09 -18.70
CA ARG A 362 -1.18 -19.79 -19.40
C ARG A 362 -0.06 -20.22 -18.45
N HIS A 363 0.22 -19.42 -17.43
CA HIS A 363 1.32 -19.67 -16.50
C HIS A 363 0.86 -20.15 -15.12
N ASP A 364 -0.45 -20.37 -14.94
CA ASP A 364 -1.05 -20.80 -13.67
C ASP A 364 -0.60 -19.98 -12.46
N VAL A 365 -0.60 -18.65 -12.62
CA VAL A 365 -0.21 -17.70 -11.57
C VAL A 365 -1.44 -17.09 -10.90
N HIS A 366 -1.37 -16.81 -9.61
CA HIS A 366 -2.54 -16.40 -8.82
C HIS A 366 -2.41 -14.94 -8.39
N PRO A 367 -3.34 -14.04 -8.77
CA PRO A 367 -3.27 -12.65 -8.33
C PRO A 367 -3.51 -12.56 -6.81
N ILE A 368 -2.54 -12.03 -6.07
CA ILE A 368 -2.59 -11.91 -4.60
C ILE A 368 -2.67 -10.46 -4.12
N GLY A 369 -2.18 -9.51 -4.92
CA GLY A 369 -2.06 -8.11 -4.49
C GLY A 369 -2.21 -7.13 -5.65
N LEU A 370 -2.65 -5.91 -5.31
CA LEU A 370 -2.84 -4.84 -6.28
C LEU A 370 -2.34 -3.50 -5.73
N GLY A 371 -1.46 -2.84 -6.49
CA GLY A 371 -1.24 -1.41 -6.42
C GLY A 371 -2.02 -0.70 -7.53
N LEU A 372 -2.55 0.49 -7.26
CA LEU A 372 -3.33 1.25 -8.23
C LEU A 372 -2.97 2.72 -8.19
N PHE A 373 -2.77 3.34 -9.34
CA PHE A 373 -2.68 4.79 -9.48
C PHE A 373 -3.24 5.22 -10.84
N ARG A 374 -3.46 6.52 -11.01
CA ARG A 374 -3.95 7.10 -12.26
C ARG A 374 -2.95 8.11 -12.79
N SER A 375 -2.83 8.21 -14.11
CA SER A 375 -2.14 9.31 -14.76
C SER A 375 -3.07 9.99 -15.77
N GLN A 376 -2.77 11.24 -16.08
CA GLN A 376 -3.47 12.02 -17.09
C GLN A 376 -2.45 12.95 -17.76
N TRP A 377 -2.81 13.54 -18.90
CA TRP A 377 -1.95 14.53 -19.54
C TRP A 377 -1.64 15.69 -18.58
N ASP A 378 -0.36 15.98 -18.42
CA ASP A 378 0.18 17.09 -17.64
C ASP A 378 1.28 17.86 -18.41
N GLU A 379 1.83 18.89 -17.79
CA GLU A 379 2.89 19.73 -18.41
C GLU A 379 4.18 18.93 -18.70
N GLY A 380 4.46 17.89 -17.91
CA GLY A 380 5.67 17.07 -18.05
C GLY A 380 5.55 15.96 -19.09
N THR A 381 4.33 15.57 -19.45
CA THR A 381 4.03 14.35 -20.23
C THR A 381 4.76 14.37 -21.56
N LYS A 382 4.73 15.50 -22.28
CA LYS A 382 5.45 15.67 -23.54
C LYS A 382 6.95 15.38 -23.41
N GLY A 383 7.59 15.94 -22.38
CA GLY A 383 9.02 15.77 -22.16
C GLY A 383 9.39 14.32 -21.77
N VAL A 384 8.55 13.67 -20.95
CA VAL A 384 8.73 12.25 -20.58
C VAL A 384 8.59 11.35 -21.81
N MET A 385 7.56 11.58 -22.64
CA MET A 385 7.35 10.82 -23.87
C MET A 385 8.53 10.97 -24.84
N GLN A 386 9.04 12.20 -25.03
CA GLN A 386 10.20 12.46 -25.89
C GLN A 386 11.47 11.75 -25.37
N ARG A 387 11.76 11.81 -24.06
CA ARG A 387 12.92 11.13 -23.47
C ARG A 387 12.82 9.60 -23.58
N ALA A 388 11.61 9.06 -23.50
CA ALA A 388 11.35 7.64 -23.60
C ALA A 388 11.15 7.14 -25.05
N GLY A 389 11.24 8.02 -26.06
CA GLY A 389 11.02 7.67 -27.47
C GLY A 389 9.59 7.24 -27.79
N ILE A 390 8.61 7.78 -27.06
CA ILE A 390 7.18 7.43 -27.18
C ILE A 390 6.51 8.42 -28.14
N GLU A 391 5.82 7.90 -29.15
CA GLU A 391 5.08 8.67 -30.14
C GLU A 391 3.70 9.15 -29.63
N GLY A 392 3.09 10.10 -30.33
CA GLY A 392 1.73 10.60 -30.02
C GLY A 392 1.67 11.70 -28.96
N TRP A 393 2.80 12.33 -28.63
CA TRP A 393 2.84 13.52 -27.75
C TRP A 393 2.29 14.78 -28.43
N ASP A 394 2.18 14.77 -29.75
CA ASP A 394 1.65 15.80 -30.63
C ASP A 394 0.18 15.58 -31.01
N VAL A 395 -0.44 14.50 -30.54
CA VAL A 395 -1.84 14.16 -30.80
C VAL A 395 -2.73 14.67 -29.67
N GLU A 396 -3.87 15.26 -30.03
CA GLU A 396 -4.90 15.71 -29.09
C GLU A 396 -6.27 15.12 -29.46
N PHE A 397 -6.88 14.42 -28.52
CA PHE A 397 -8.24 13.92 -28.63
C PHE A 397 -9.25 14.99 -28.31
N LYS A 398 -10.30 15.05 -29.13
CA LYS A 398 -11.46 15.89 -28.89
C LYS A 398 -12.68 14.99 -28.71
N ARG A 399 -13.60 15.43 -27.85
CA ARG A 399 -14.88 14.76 -27.70
C ARG A 399 -15.63 14.76 -29.03
N THR A 400 -16.10 13.59 -29.44
CA THR A 400 -16.95 13.44 -30.62
C THR A 400 -18.22 14.25 -30.44
N ARG A 401 -18.45 15.20 -31.35
CA ARG A 401 -19.66 16.03 -31.32
C ARG A 401 -20.79 15.25 -31.98
N ILE A 402 -21.81 14.89 -31.20
CA ILE A 402 -23.01 14.25 -31.71
C ILE A 402 -23.94 15.36 -32.24
N PRO A 403 -24.17 15.47 -33.57
CA PRO A 403 -25.11 16.45 -34.10
C PRO A 403 -26.54 16.12 -33.68
N ALA A 404 -27.39 17.15 -33.59
CA ALA A 404 -28.81 16.93 -33.31
C ALA A 404 -29.43 16.10 -34.45
N LEU A 405 -30.03 14.96 -34.10
CA LEU A 405 -30.72 14.09 -35.06
C LEU A 405 -31.96 14.76 -35.67
N LYS A 406 -32.56 15.71 -34.94
CA LYS A 406 -33.72 16.45 -35.43
C LYS A 406 -33.28 17.43 -36.52
N PRO A 407 -33.90 17.41 -37.71
CA PRO A 407 -33.60 18.38 -38.74
C PRO A 407 -33.92 19.79 -38.25
N LYS A 408 -33.21 20.79 -38.77
CA LYS A 408 -33.52 22.20 -38.49
C LYS A 408 -34.93 22.51 -38.99
N GLN A 409 -35.83 22.83 -38.08
CA GLN A 409 -37.18 23.27 -38.41
C GLN A 409 -37.23 24.81 -38.47
N LYS A 410 -38.13 25.35 -39.30
CA LYS A 410 -38.42 26.79 -39.28
C LYS A 410 -38.91 27.20 -37.90
N ALA A 411 -38.40 28.31 -37.40
CA ALA A 411 -38.81 28.85 -36.12
C ALA A 411 -40.34 29.10 -36.14
N ARG A 412 -41.02 28.56 -35.12
CA ARG A 412 -42.47 28.72 -34.91
C ARG A 412 -42.68 29.80 -33.86
N GLY A 413 -43.81 30.50 -33.94
CA GLY A 413 -44.11 31.66 -33.09
C GLY A 413 -44.36 32.91 -33.92
N TRP A 414 -45.19 33.82 -33.42
CA TRP A 414 -45.57 35.03 -34.14
C TRP A 414 -44.34 35.91 -34.42
N GLU A 415 -43.52 36.16 -33.41
CA GLU A 415 -42.29 36.96 -33.52
C GLU A 415 -41.29 36.34 -34.50
N ALA A 416 -41.07 35.02 -34.43
CA ALA A 416 -40.17 34.30 -35.32
C ALA A 416 -40.60 34.37 -36.80
N ARG A 417 -41.93 34.40 -37.07
CA ARG A 417 -42.47 34.56 -38.43
C ARG A 417 -42.35 36.00 -38.96
N HIS A 418 -42.27 36.98 -38.07
CA HIS A 418 -42.16 38.40 -38.39
C HIS A 418 -40.73 38.95 -38.15
N ALA A 419 -39.75 38.06 -37.98
CA ALA A 419 -38.36 38.40 -37.79
C ALA A 419 -37.62 38.79 -39.09
N SER A 420 -38.27 38.76 -40.26
CA SER A 420 -37.69 39.20 -41.54
C SER A 420 -37.93 40.69 -41.80
N ASP A 421 -37.07 41.33 -42.59
CA ASP A 421 -37.10 42.80 -42.77
C ASP A 421 -38.36 43.31 -43.48
N LYS A 422 -39.14 42.40 -44.07
CA LYS A 422 -40.49 42.66 -44.55
C LYS A 422 -41.42 43.22 -43.46
N TYR A 423 -41.19 42.85 -42.20
CA TYR A 423 -42.03 43.22 -41.06
C TYR A 423 -41.35 44.21 -40.12
N LYS A 424 -40.35 44.96 -40.61
CA LYS A 424 -39.64 45.99 -39.84
C LYS A 424 -40.57 46.96 -39.08
N PRO A 425 -41.72 47.42 -39.64
CA PRO A 425 -42.66 48.28 -38.90
C PRO A 425 -43.36 47.63 -37.71
N LEU A 426 -43.41 46.29 -37.66
CA LEU A 426 -43.99 45.52 -36.55
C LEU A 426 -42.97 45.20 -35.46
N ARG A 427 -41.68 45.42 -35.72
CA ARG A 427 -40.63 45.32 -34.70
C ARG A 427 -40.63 46.62 -33.90
N ARG A 428 -41.07 46.55 -32.65
CA ARG A 428 -40.95 47.67 -31.70
C ARG A 428 -39.58 47.70 -31.06
#